data_AF-A7T7P9-F1
#
_entry.id   AF-A7T7P9-F1
#
_cell.length_a   1.000
_cell.length_b   1.000
_cell.length_c   1.000
_cell.angle_alpha   90.00
_cell.angle_beta   90.00
_cell.angle_gamma   90.00
#
_symmetry.space_group_name_H-M   'P 1'
#
loop_
_entity.id
_entity.type
_entity.pdbx_description
1 polymer ?
#
loop_
_entity_poly.entity_id
_entity_poly.type
_entity_poly.pdbx_seq_one_letter_code
_entity_poly.pdbx_strand_id
1 'polypeptide(L)'
;MNRLFAVSANDCKAEFDVAFLVDASDSIGRSSWKLSKQFLLEFLKTFEIGEDRVQLAVITYSTDAKIAFRFNTLKGNDLNAEKV
;
A
#
# COMPACT_ATOMS: atom_id res chain seq x y z
N MET A 1 36.02 -22.78 -17.66
CA MET A 1 34.62 -22.95 -17.21
C MET A 1 34.09 -21.56 -16.87
N ASN A 2 33.30 -20.93 -17.74
CA ASN A 2 32.74 -19.61 -17.46
C ASN A 2 31.37 -19.76 -16.80
N ARG A 3 31.23 -19.23 -15.58
CA ARG A 3 29.92 -19.03 -14.97
C ARG A 3 29.26 -17.83 -15.63
N LEU A 4 28.24 -18.08 -16.45
CA LEU A 4 27.29 -17.06 -16.89
C LEU A 4 26.42 -16.67 -15.69
N PHE A 5 26.57 -15.44 -15.19
CA PHE A 5 25.55 -14.84 -14.34
C PHE A 5 24.39 -14.44 -15.25
N ALA A 6 23.36 -15.28 -15.30
CA ALA A 6 22.06 -14.84 -15.78
C ALA A 6 21.42 -14.03 -14.65
N VAL A 7 21.53 -12.70 -14.71
CA VAL A 7 20.57 -11.86 -13.99
C VAL A 7 19.22 -12.12 -14.65
N SER A 8 18.39 -12.90 -13.98
CA SER A 8 17.01 -13.11 -14.39
C SER A 8 16.30 -11.77 -14.33
N ALA A 9 15.72 -11.32 -15.44
CA ALA A 9 14.86 -10.15 -15.48
C ALA A 9 13.62 -10.27 -14.54
N ASN A 10 13.45 -11.41 -13.88
CA ASN A 10 12.39 -11.67 -12.90
C ASN A 10 12.80 -11.38 -11.44
N ASP A 11 13.97 -10.83 -11.15
CA ASP A 11 14.39 -10.45 -9.78
C ASP A 11 14.47 -8.92 -9.58
N CYS A 12 13.58 -8.17 -10.22
CA CYS A 12 13.33 -6.78 -9.83
C CYS A 12 12.39 -6.78 -8.62
N LYS A 13 12.98 -6.62 -7.43
CA LYS A 13 12.23 -6.37 -6.21
C LYS A 13 11.79 -4.91 -6.20
N ALA A 14 10.49 -4.69 -6.06
CA ALA A 14 9.94 -3.34 -5.99
C ALA A 14 10.34 -2.69 -4.65
N GLU A 15 11.02 -1.56 -4.73
CA GLU A 15 11.48 -0.76 -3.59
C GLU A 15 11.06 0.68 -3.85
N PHE A 16 9.95 1.10 -3.23
CA PHE A 16 9.45 2.47 -3.33
C PHE A 16 8.50 2.79 -2.18
N ASP A 17 8.39 4.08 -1.87
CA ASP A 17 7.43 4.61 -0.91
C ASP A 17 6.21 5.16 -1.64
N VAL A 18 5.01 4.83 -1.16
CA VAL A 18 3.74 5.35 -1.71
C VAL A 18 2.83 5.87 -0.62
N ALA A 19 2.33 7.10 -0.80
CA ALA A 19 1.31 7.68 0.08
C ALA A 19 0.00 7.85 -0.69
N PHE A 20 -1.07 7.25 -0.19
CA PHE A 20 -2.42 7.46 -0.72
C PHE A 20 -3.10 8.58 0.04
N LEU A 21 -3.53 9.62 -0.69
CA LEU A 21 -4.44 10.64 -0.18
C LEU A 21 -5.87 10.27 -0.63
N VAL A 22 -6.72 9.91 0.32
CA VAL A 22 -8.03 9.32 0.05
C VAL A 22 -9.13 10.26 0.53
N ASP A 23 -10.02 10.63 -0.38
CA ASP A 23 -11.22 11.41 -0.04
C ASP A 23 -12.16 10.54 0.81
N ALA A 24 -12.48 11.04 2.00
CA ALA A 24 -13.40 10.44 2.95
C ALA A 24 -14.50 11.44 3.35
N SER A 25 -14.82 12.38 2.46
CA SER A 25 -15.93 13.31 2.64
C SER A 25 -17.29 12.63 2.52
N ASP A 26 -18.33 13.27 3.05
CA ASP A 26 -19.68 12.71 3.05
C ASP A 26 -20.24 12.47 1.63
N SER A 27 -19.76 13.22 0.63
CA SER A 27 -20.17 13.09 -0.77
C SER A 27 -19.73 11.78 -1.42
N ILE A 28 -18.65 11.17 -0.92
CA ILE A 28 -18.17 9.85 -1.37
C ILE A 28 -19.19 8.77 -1.06
N GLY A 29 -19.82 8.84 0.11
CA GLY A 29 -20.80 7.87 0.58
C GLY A 29 -20.20 6.48 0.86
N ARG A 30 -21.00 5.62 1.52
CA ARG A 30 -20.53 4.32 2.04
C ARG A 30 -20.06 3.34 0.96
N SER A 31 -20.73 3.31 -0.19
CA SER A 31 -20.40 2.37 -1.27
C SER A 31 -19.06 2.67 -1.91
N SER A 32 -18.83 3.94 -2.27
CA SER A 32 -17.56 4.37 -2.88
C SER A 32 -16.42 4.29 -1.86
N TRP A 33 -16.69 4.60 -0.59
CA TRP A 33 -15.70 4.40 0.48
C TRP A 33 -15.25 2.94 0.57
N LYS A 34 -16.18 1.99 0.49
CA LYS A 34 -15.85 0.56 0.48
C LYS A 34 -14.96 0.18 -0.72
N LEU A 35 -15.21 0.76 -1.89
CA LEU A 35 -14.38 0.54 -3.08
C LEU A 35 -12.96 1.11 -2.91
N SER A 36 -12.81 2.31 -2.34
CA SER A 36 -11.49 2.89 -2.02
C SER A 36 -10.69 1.97 -1.09
N LYS A 37 -11.32 1.44 -0.03
CA LYS A 37 -10.66 0.48 0.86
C LYS A 37 -10.30 -0.83 0.16
N GLN A 38 -11.18 -1.34 -0.70
CA GLN A 38 -10.90 -2.55 -1.47
C GLN A 38 -9.70 -2.34 -2.41
N PHE A 39 -9.61 -1.19 -3.08
CA PHE A 39 -8.47 -0.85 -3.93
C PHE A 39 -7.16 -0.84 -3.12
N LEU A 40 -7.14 -0.20 -1.95
CA LEU A 40 -5.95 -0.20 -1.09
C LEU A 40 -5.55 -1.62 -0.66
N LEU A 41 -6.53 -2.47 -0.35
CA LEU A 41 -6.28 -3.86 0.02
C LEU A 41 -5.72 -4.68 -1.14
N GLU A 42 -6.24 -4.53 -2.35
CA GLU A 42 -5.70 -5.21 -3.54
C GLU A 42 -4.29 -4.70 -3.90
N PHE A 43 -4.04 -3.40 -3.72
CA PHE A 43 -2.70 -2.83 -3.86
C PHE A 43 -1.72 -3.49 -2.89
N LEU A 44 -2.07 -3.58 -1.61
CA LEU A 44 -1.25 -4.19 -0.56
C LEU A 44 -0.96 -5.68 -0.81
N LYS A 45 -1.88 -6.41 -1.45
CA LYS A 45 -1.67 -7.82 -1.83
C LYS A 45 -0.74 -7.99 -3.03
N THR A 46 -0.59 -6.96 -3.85
CA THR A 46 0.21 -7.01 -5.09
C THR A 46 1.70 -6.83 -4.81
N PHE A 47 2.04 -6.12 -3.73
CA PHE A 47 3.42 -5.79 -3.38
C PHE A 47 3.86 -6.46 -2.07
N GLU A 48 5.15 -6.78 -1.97
CA GLU A 48 5.76 -7.16 -0.71
C GLU A 48 5.94 -5.88 0.15
N ILE A 49 5.21 -5.78 1.26
CA ILE A 49 5.27 -4.61 2.16
C ILE A 49 6.27 -4.87 3.28
N GLY A 50 7.25 -3.98 3.43
CA GLY A 50 8.30 -4.11 4.43
C GLY A 50 9.31 -2.96 4.40
N GLU A 51 10.18 -2.90 5.42
CA GLU A 51 11.15 -1.82 5.60
C GLU A 51 12.13 -1.69 4.42
N ASP A 52 12.58 -2.82 3.86
CA ASP A 52 13.48 -2.88 2.68
C ASP A 52 12.74 -3.23 1.37
N ARG A 53 11.46 -2.88 1.29
CA ARG A 53 10.55 -3.20 0.18
C ARG A 53 9.62 -2.02 -0.10
N VAL A 54 8.38 -2.27 -0.50
CA VAL A 54 7.38 -1.22 -0.67
C VAL A 54 6.90 -0.75 0.70
N GLN A 55 6.91 0.56 0.94
CA GLN A 55 6.32 1.16 2.12
C GLN A 55 5.06 1.95 1.74
N LEU A 56 4.03 1.86 2.58
CA LEU A 56 2.74 2.50 2.33
C LEU A 56 2.34 3.43 3.49
N ALA A 57 1.85 4.61 3.12
CA ALA A 57 1.14 5.52 4.00
C ALA A 57 -0.26 5.79 3.45
N VAL A 58 -1.22 6.06 4.33
CA VAL A 58 -2.58 6.46 3.95
C VAL A 58 -2.98 7.67 4.77
N ILE A 59 -3.43 8.70 4.07
CA ILE A 59 -4.01 9.91 4.62
C ILE A 59 -5.45 9.97 4.11
N THR A 60 -6.41 10.06 5.01
CA THR A 60 -7.79 10.38 4.65
C THR A 60 -8.02 11.87 4.81
N TYR A 61 -8.86 12.46 3.96
CA TYR A 61 -9.25 13.86 4.11
C TYR A 61 -10.74 14.06 3.92
N SER A 62 -11.29 15.01 4.68
CA SER A 62 -12.59 15.62 4.41
C SER A 62 -12.50 17.11 4.74
N THR A 63 -13.08 17.55 5.85
CA THR A 63 -12.83 18.88 6.43
C THR A 63 -11.37 19.00 6.91
N ASP A 64 -10.87 17.93 7.54
CA ASP A 64 -9.50 17.86 8.05
C ASP A 64 -8.80 16.61 7.49
N ALA A 65 -7.47 16.68 7.39
CA ALA A 65 -6.64 15.53 7.05
C ALA A 65 -6.34 14.68 8.30
N LYS A 66 -6.41 13.37 8.16
CA LYS A 66 -6.10 12.39 9.20
C LYS A 66 -5.17 11.32 8.65
N ILE A 67 -4.13 11.02 9.40
CA ILE A 67 -3.17 9.98 9.02
C ILE A 67 -3.71 8.66 9.53
N ALA A 68 -4.11 7.78 8.61
CA ALA A 68 -4.58 6.44 8.92
C ALA A 68 -3.39 5.50 9.12
N PHE A 69 -2.42 5.52 8.19
CA PHE A 69 -1.18 4.75 8.29
C PHE A 69 0.01 5.63 7.95
N ARG A 70 1.06 5.53 8.77
CA ARG A 70 2.38 6.08 8.43
C ARG A 70 3.17 5.03 7.68
N PHE A 71 4.20 5.45 6.96
CA PHE A 71 5.24 4.54 6.52
C PHE A 71 5.75 3.69 7.70
N ASN A 72 6.09 2.43 7.41
CA ASN A 72 6.54 1.44 8.39
C ASN A 72 5.50 1.03 9.46
N THR A 73 4.24 1.43 9.31
CA THR A 73 3.14 0.98 10.20
C THR A 73 2.69 -0.44 9.84
N LEU A 74 2.58 -0.76 8.55
CA LEU A 74 2.19 -2.08 8.07
C LEU A 74 3.43 -2.94 7.86
N LYS A 75 3.47 -4.14 8.46
CA LYS A 75 4.57 -5.10 8.30
C LYS A 75 4.05 -6.49 7.98
N GLY A 76 4.60 -7.15 6.97
CA GLY A 76 4.39 -8.58 6.70
C GLY A 76 2.91 -9.03 6.75
N ASN A 77 2.53 -9.72 7.82
CA ASN A 77 1.21 -10.33 8.03
C ASN A 77 0.11 -9.38 8.53
N ASP A 78 0.41 -8.09 8.74
CA ASP A 78 -0.56 -7.09 9.22
C ASP A 78 -1.60 -6.66 8.18
N LEU A 79 -1.54 -7.22 6.97
CA LEU A 79 -2.42 -6.89 5.84
C LEU A 79 -3.75 -7.64 5.96
N ASN A 80 -4.58 -7.27 6.93
CA ASN A 80 -5.98 -7.70 6.98
C ASN A 80 -6.93 -6.52 6.70
N ALA A 81 -8.10 -6.83 6.14
CA ALA A 81 -9.12 -5.83 5.77
C ALA A 81 -9.70 -5.05 6.97
N GLU A 82 -9.37 -5.48 8.18
CA GLU A 82 -9.80 -4.84 9.42
C GLU A 82 -8.84 -3.71 9.83
N LYS A 83 -7.55 -3.85 9.48
CA LYS A 83 -6.53 -2.83 9.64
C LYS A 83 -6.45 -1.85 8.47
N VAL A 84 -7.29 -1.93 7.42
CA VAL A 84 -7.30 -1.00 6.27
C VAL A 84 -8.69 -0.41 5.98
#